data_AF-A0A6N0M0L0-F1
#
_entry.id   AF-A0A6N0M0L0-F1
#
_cell.length_a   1.000
_cell.length_b   1.000
_cell.length_c   1.000
_cell.angle_alpha   90.00
_cell.angle_beta   90.00
_cell.angle_gamma   90.00
#
_symmetry.space_group_name_H-M   'P 1'
#
loop_
_entity.id
_entity.type
_entity.pdbx_description
1 polymer ?
#
loop_
_entity_poly.entity_id
_entity_poly.type
_entity_poly.pdbx_seq_one_letter_code
_entity_poly.pdbx_strand_id
1 'polypeptide(L)' 'MRPVRRKKLNRASNSGENPGFEFLQECWDDPALQIVIKKLLAKFPQWGVMVVDGVLVDWWNE' A
#
# COMPACT_ATOMS: atom_id res chain seq x y z
N MET A 1 -3.96 -16.10 -4.32
CA MET A 1 -3.95 -14.62 -4.42
C MET A 1 -2.81 -13.97 -3.64
N ARG A 2 -2.61 -14.25 -2.33
CA ARG A 2 -1.56 -13.65 -1.49
C ARG A 2 -0.13 -13.59 -2.10
N PRO A 3 0.41 -14.63 -2.78
CA PRO A 3 1.72 -14.54 -3.41
C PRO A 3 1.82 -13.48 -4.52
N VAL A 4 0.74 -13.29 -5.29
CA VAL A 4 0.67 -12.31 -6.39
C VAL A 4 0.62 -10.89 -5.81
N ARG A 5 -0.25 -10.66 -4.81
CA ARG A 5 -0.34 -9.37 -4.09
C ARG A 5 1.01 -8.99 -3.49
N ARG A 6 1.67 -9.92 -2.79
CA ARG A 6 3.02 -9.70 -2.23
C ARG A 6 4.07 -9.41 -3.29
N LYS A 7 4.05 -10.11 -4.44
CA LYS A 7 4.98 -9.86 -5.55
C LYS A 7 4.84 -8.44 -6.10
N LYS A 8 3.60 -7.94 -6.27
CA LYS A 8 3.36 -6.56 -6.74
C LYS A 8 3.81 -5.52 -5.70
N LEU A 9 3.55 -5.73 -4.41
CA LEU A 9 4.07 -4.86 -3.33
C LEU A 9 5.61 -4.83 -3.29
N ASN A 10 6.27 -5.97 -3.48
CA ASN A 10 7.73 -6.03 -3.58
C ASN A 10 8.25 -5.27 -4.79
N ARG A 11 7.56 -5.33 -5.94
CA ARG A 11 7.92 -4.54 -7.13
C ARG A 11 7.82 -3.05 -6.83
N ALA A 12 6.71 -2.59 -6.23
CA ALA A 12 6.53 -1.20 -5.82
C ALA A 12 7.63 -0.74 -4.84
N SER A 13 8.02 -1.60 -3.89
CA SER A 13 9.15 -1.33 -2.98
C SER A 13 10.46 -1.05 -3.70
N ASN A 14 10.71 -1.77 -4.80
CA ASN A 14 11.96 -1.71 -5.55
C ASN A 14 11.96 -0.60 -6.60
N SER A 15 10.83 -0.35 -7.27
CA SER A 15 10.73 0.65 -8.35
C SER A 15 10.33 2.04 -7.86
N GLY A 16 9.67 2.16 -6.70
CA GLY A 16 9.06 3.42 -6.26
C GLY A 16 7.79 3.80 -7.04
N GLU A 17 7.34 2.94 -7.95
CA GLU A 17 6.09 3.09 -8.70
C GLU A 17 4.90 2.82 -7.76
N ASN A 18 3.98 3.79 -7.66
CA ASN A 18 2.78 3.65 -6.84
C ASN A 18 1.90 2.52 -7.41
N PRO A 19 1.58 1.47 -6.63
CA PRO A 19 0.79 0.35 -7.14
C PRO A 19 -0.72 0.64 -7.29
N GLY A 20 -1.16 1.84 -6.87
CA GLY A 20 -2.53 2.33 -6.91
C GLY A 20 -3.28 2.12 -5.59
N PHE A 21 -4.11 3.10 -5.20
CA PHE A 21 -4.89 3.04 -3.96
C PHE A 21 -5.83 1.84 -3.90
N GLU A 22 -6.60 1.58 -4.96
CA GLU A 22 -7.52 0.42 -5.04
C GLU A 22 -6.80 -0.91 -4.78
N PHE A 23 -5.60 -1.07 -5.31
CA PHE A 23 -4.80 -2.28 -5.07
C PHE A 23 -4.29 -2.37 -3.63
N LEU A 24 -3.89 -1.25 -3.02
CA LEU A 24 -3.50 -1.22 -1.61
C LEU A 24 -4.69 -1.58 -0.72
N GLN A 25 -5.89 -1.08 -1.04
CA GLN A 25 -7.13 -1.38 -0.36
C GLN A 25 -7.52 -2.85 -0.51
N GLU A 26 -7.41 -3.44 -1.70
CA GLU A 26 -7.62 -4.87 -1.94
C GLU A 26 -6.65 -5.74 -1.12
N CYS A 27 -5.45 -5.25 -0.84
CA CYS A 27 -4.45 -5.95 -0.03
C CYS A 27 -4.61 -5.71 1.48
N TRP A 28 -5.44 -4.75 1.89
CA TRP A 28 -5.57 -4.35 3.30
C TRP A 28 -6.39 -5.35 4.13
N ASP A 29 -7.03 -6.33 3.47
CA ASP A 29 -7.73 -7.47 4.07
C ASP A 29 -6.79 -8.48 4.76
N ASP A 30 -5.52 -8.51 4.39
CA ASP A 30 -4.51 -9.45 4.90
C ASP A 30 -3.56 -8.76 5.90
N PRO A 31 -3.58 -9.14 7.19
CA PRO A 31 -2.72 -8.54 8.22
C PRO A 31 -1.22 -8.61 7.90
N ALA A 32 -0.76 -9.65 7.18
CA ALA A 32 0.64 -9.76 6.79
C ALA A 32 1.02 -8.75 5.69
N LEU A 33 0.07 -8.41 4.80
CA LEU A 33 0.27 -7.39 3.78
C LEU A 33 0.14 -5.98 4.34
N GLN A 34 -0.69 -5.75 5.36
CA GLN A 34 -0.77 -4.46 6.06
C GLN A 34 0.61 -4.01 6.57
N ILE A 35 1.42 -4.91 7.14
CA ILE A 35 2.77 -4.59 7.60
C ILE A 35 3.66 -4.12 6.45
N VAL A 36 3.56 -4.76 5.29
CA VAL A 36 4.34 -4.38 4.09
C VAL A 36 3.88 -3.03 3.56
N ILE A 37 2.57 -2.81 3.49
CA ILE A 37 1.98 -1.55 3.02
C ILE A 37 2.37 -0.39 3.95
N LYS A 38 2.28 -0.55 5.27
CA LYS A 38 2.73 0.47 6.24
C LYS A 38 4.18 0.88 6.02
N LYS A 39 5.08 -0.09 5.77
CA LYS A 39 6.49 0.18 5.46
C LYS A 39 6.65 0.91 4.12
N LEU A 40 5.86 0.57 3.11
CA LEU A 40 5.87 1.23 1.81
C LEU A 40 5.41 2.69 1.93
N LEU A 41 4.31 2.96 2.61
CA LEU A 41 3.79 4.33 2.77
C LEU A 41 4.75 5.22 3.56
N ALA A 42 5.42 4.65 4.57
CA ALA A 42 6.50 5.35 5.27
C ALA A 42 7.72 5.63 4.38
N LYS A 43 8.02 4.75 3.42
CA LYS A 43 9.12 4.91 2.46
C LYS A 43 8.78 5.89 1.33
N PHE A 44 7.52 5.97 0.92
CA PHE A 44 7.06 6.74 -0.22
C PHE A 44 5.90 7.67 0.16
N PRO A 45 6.14 8.68 1.03
CA PRO A 45 5.09 9.60 1.48
C PRO A 45 4.46 10.40 0.32
N GLN A 46 5.19 10.61 -0.78
CA GLN A 46 4.69 11.28 -1.98
C GLN A 46 3.56 10.54 -2.69
N TRP A 47 3.28 9.28 -2.33
CA TRP A 47 2.13 8.56 -2.87
C TRP A 47 0.80 9.04 -2.30
N GLY A 48 0.82 9.83 -1.23
CA GLY A 48 -0.38 10.49 -0.76
C GLY A 48 -1.40 9.61 -0.06
N VAL A 49 -1.02 8.37 0.25
CA VAL A 49 -1.88 7.42 0.96
C VAL A 49 -1.40 7.32 2.40
N MET A 50 -2.32 7.41 3.34
CA MET A 50 -2.06 7.35 4.79
C MET A 50 -2.89 6.27 5.46
N VAL A 51 -2.48 5.88 6.67
CA VAL A 51 -3.26 5.01 7.55
C VAL A 51 -3.80 5.85 8.70
N VAL A 52 -5.11 6.06 8.73
CA VAL A 52 -5.81 6.84 9.77
C VAL A 52 -6.78 5.90 10.44
N ASP A 53 -6.76 5.81 11.77
CA ASP A 53 -7.64 4.93 12.57
C ASP A 53 -7.73 3.47 12.05
N GLY A 54 -6.63 2.96 11.50
CA GLY A 54 -6.53 1.59 10.99
C GLY A 54 -7.05 1.38 9.56
N VAL A 55 -7.53 2.43 8.89
CA VAL A 55 -7.98 2.38 7.48
C VAL A 55 -7.02 3.11 6.55
N LEU A 56 -6.99 2.71 5.27
CA LEU A 56 -6.27 3.43 4.23
C LEU A 56 -7.12 4.62 3.75
N VAL A 57 -6.47 5.78 3.62
CA VAL A 57 -7.08 7.01 3.10
C VAL A 57 -6.19 7.56 2.01
N ASP A 58 -6.78 7.92 0.87
CA ASP A 58 -6.11 8.68 -0.18
C ASP A 58 -6.31 10.17 0.12
N TRP A 59 -5.20 10.88 0.39
CA TRP A 59 -5.22 12.27 0.87
C TRP A 59 -5.24 13.29 -0.26
N TRP A 60 -5.04 12.87 -1.51
CA TRP A 60 -4.97 13.78 -2.68
C TRP A 60 -6.23 13.76 -3.52
N ASN A 61 -7.04 12.71 -3.39
CA ASN A 61 -8.34 12.58 -4.03
C ASN A 61 -9.42 12.84 -2.97
N GLU A 62 -9.72 14.12 -2.73
CA GLU A 62 -10.93 14.54 -1.97
C GLU A 62 -12.22 14.15 -2.71
#